data_AF-A0A424Z4T1-F1
#
_entry.id   AF-A0A424Z4T1-F1
#
_cell.length_a   1.000
_cell.length_b   1.000
_cell.length_c   1.000
_cell.angle_alpha   90.00
_cell.angle_beta   90.00
_cell.angle_gamma   90.00
#
_symmetry.space_group_name_H-M   'P 1'
#
loop_
_entity.id
_entity.type
_entity.pdbx_description
1 polymer ?
#
loop_
_entity_poly.entity_id
_entity_poly.type
_entity_poly.pdbx_seq_one_letter_code
_entity_poly.pdbx_strand_id
1 'polypeptide(L)' 'GEISKPIKSVMISGNIFELLQKISGAGFDARLVGGTVTPSIKLTDMKVIGS' A
#
# COMPACT_ATOMS: atom_id res chain seq x y z
N GLY A 1 -11.15 -9.68 -6.90
CA GLY A 1 -9.91 -9.24 -7.56
C GLY A 1 -8.94 -10.39 -7.47
N GLU A 2 -8.35 -10.79 -8.58
CA GLU A 2 -7.44 -11.94 -8.66
C GLU A 2 -6.04 -11.45 -9.05
N ILE A 3 -5.00 -12.03 -8.45
CA ILE A 3 -3.61 -11.71 -8.77
C ILE A 3 -3.26 -12.40 -10.09
N SER A 4 -3.21 -11.64 -11.18
CA SER A 4 -3.02 -12.22 -12.52
C SER A 4 -1.55 -12.35 -12.92
N LYS A 5 -0.74 -11.31 -12.77
CA LYS A 5 0.65 -11.27 -13.28
C LYS A 5 1.58 -10.59 -12.29
N PRO A 6 2.82 -11.08 -12.12
CA PRO A 6 3.81 -10.40 -11.29
C PRO A 6 4.24 -9.09 -11.94
N ILE A 7 4.24 -8.00 -11.17
CA ILE A 7 4.74 -6.70 -11.58
C ILE A 7 6.15 -6.54 -11.00
N LYS A 8 7.17 -6.36 -11.85
CA LYS A 8 8.58 -6.33 -11.43
C LYS A 8 9.13 -4.92 -11.17
N SER A 9 8.68 -3.92 -11.94
CA SER A 9 9.24 -2.57 -11.91
C SER A 9 8.13 -1.53 -11.89
N VAL A 10 7.79 -1.04 -10.70
CA VAL A 10 6.86 0.09 -10.51
C VAL A 10 7.39 1.02 -9.44
N MET A 11 7.18 2.31 -9.65
CA MET A 11 7.36 3.35 -8.66
C MET A 11 6.01 3.88 -8.19
N ILE A 12 5.90 4.06 -6.89
CA ILE A 12 4.79 4.77 -6.26
C ILE A 12 5.27 6.20 -6.02
N SER A 13 4.46 7.19 -6.40
CA SER A 13 4.78 8.60 -6.21
C SER A 13 3.63 9.33 -5.52
N GLY A 14 3.95 10.31 -4.68
CA GLY A 14 2.96 11.14 -3.99
C GLY A 14 3.46 11.72 -2.68
N ASN A 15 2.60 12.51 -2.04
CA ASN A 15 2.83 13.05 -0.71
C ASN A 15 2.42 12.02 0.36
N ILE A 16 3.23 11.84 1.40
CA ILE A 16 2.98 10.85 2.45
C ILE A 16 1.74 11.17 3.29
N PHE A 17 1.44 12.44 3.56
CA PHE A 17 0.27 12.84 4.33
C PHE A 17 -1.03 12.61 3.55
N GLU A 18 -1.02 12.87 2.24
CA GLU A 18 -2.14 12.55 1.37
C GLU A 18 -2.36 11.04 1.28
N LEU A 19 -1.28 10.25 1.22
CA LEU A 19 -1.36 8.79 1.23
C LEU A 19 -2.04 8.27 2.51
N LEU A 20 -1.69 8.82 3.68
CA LEU A 20 -2.33 8.44 4.94
C LEU A 20 -3.82 8.78 4.97
N GLN A 21 -4.23 9.89 4.36
CA GLN A 21 -5.65 10.26 4.24
C GLN A 21 -6.43 9.35 3.27
N LYS A 22 -5.75 8.71 2.31
CA LYS A 22 -6.34 7.79 1.32
C LYS A 22 -6.43 6.33 1.81
N ILE A 23 -6.18 6.08 3.10
CA ILE A 23 -6.39 4.77 3.69
C ILE A 23 -7.89 4.46 3.71
N SER A 24 -8.29 3.49 2.88
CA SER A 24 -9.67 3.03 2.75
C SER A 24 -10.00 1.82 3.61
N GLY A 25 -8.98 1.19 4.22
CA GLY A 25 -9.17 0.05 5.12
C GLY A 25 -7.86 -0.49 5.66
N ALA A 26 -7.98 -1.22 6.77
CA ALA A 26 -6.91 -1.98 7.40
C ALA A 26 -7.32 -3.44 7.54
N GLY A 27 -6.38 -4.35 7.32
CA GLY A 27 -6.57 -5.78 7.54
C GLY A 27 -6.53 -6.16 9.01
N PHE A 28 -6.95 -7.39 9.30
CA PHE A 28 -6.84 -8.00 10.62
C PHE A 28 -5.50 -8.71 10.84
N ASP A 29 -4.61 -8.67 9.84
CA ASP A 29 -3.32 -9.33 9.80
C ASP A 29 -2.21 -8.42 10.36
N ALA A 30 -2.41 -7.93 11.59
CA ALA A 30 -1.41 -7.14 12.27
C ALA A 30 -0.10 -7.93 12.46
N ARG A 31 1.01 -7.34 12.06
CA ARG A 31 2.36 -7.92 12.18
C ARG A 31 3.31 -6.94 12.84
N LEU A 32 4.29 -7.48 13.56
CA LEU A 32 5.38 -6.69 14.12
C LEU A 32 6.47 -6.51 13.05
N VAL A 33 6.79 -5.27 12.71
CA VAL A 33 7.91 -4.91 11.82
C VAL A 33 8.86 -4.03 12.62
N GLY A 34 10.00 -4.61 13.04
CA GLY A 34 10.89 -3.96 13.99
C GLY A 34 10.18 -3.70 15.33
N GLY A 35 10.02 -2.42 15.69
CA GLY A 35 9.29 -1.98 16.89
C GLY A 35 7.85 -1.52 16.64
N THR A 36 7.30 -1.69 15.43
CA THR A 36 5.97 -1.17 15.06
C THR A 36 5.01 -2.33 14.79
N VAL A 37 3.79 -2.26 15.35
CA VAL A 37 2.68 -3.16 14.98
C VAL A 37 1.91 -2.53 13.83
N THR A 38 1.91 -3.18 12.66
CA THR A 38 1.21 -2.68 11.47
C THR A 38 0.43 -3.80 10.76
N PRO A 39 -0.84 -3.60 10.41
CA PRO A 39 -1.59 -4.52 9.54
C PRO A 39 -1.32 -4.22 8.06
N SER A 40 -1.86 -5.05 7.17
CA SER A 40 -1.96 -4.69 5.75
C SER A 40 -2.91 -3.51 5.56
N ILE A 41 -2.53 -2.53 4.74
CA ILE A 41 -3.30 -1.31 4.50
C ILE A 41 -3.79 -1.27 3.06
N LYS A 42 -5.07 -0.91 2.87
CA LYS A 42 -5.66 -0.69 1.56
C LYS A 42 -5.74 0.81 1.26
N LEU A 43 -5.00 1.24 0.26
CA LEU A 43 -5.01 2.62 -0.24
C LEU A 43 -5.84 2.72 -1.52
N THR A 44 -6.59 3.81 -1.69
CA THR A 44 -7.24 4.16 -2.96
C THR A 44 -6.46 5.26 -3.68
N ASP A 45 -6.65 5.34 -5.01
CA ASP A 45 -6.18 6.48 -5.82
C ASP A 45 -4.69 6.80 -5.68
N MET A 46 -3.86 5.75 -5.68
CA MET A 46 -2.41 5.85 -5.71
C MET A 46 -1.89 6.08 -7.13
N LYS A 47 -0.92 6.99 -7.26
CA LYS A 47 -0.21 7.21 -8.52
C LYS A 47 0.91 6.19 -8.68
N VAL A 48 0.75 5.29 -9.64
CA VAL A 48 1.72 4.26 -10.00
C VAL A 48 2.35 4.62 -11.34
N ILE A 49 3.67 4.58 -11.41
CA ILE A 49 4.47 4.79 -12.62
C ILE A 49 5.20 3.47 -12.90
N GLY A 50 4.99 2.89 -14.08
CA GLY A 50 5.65 1.66 -14.52
C GLY A 50 6.45 1.87 -15.79
N SER A 51 7.47 1.03 -15.98
CA SER A 51 8.27 0.91 -17.21
C SER A 51 7.84 -0.31 -18.01
#